data_AF-A0A2V8EGQ0-F1
#
_entry.id   AF-A0A2V8EGQ0-F1
#
_cell.length_a   1.000
_cell.length_b   1.000
_cell.length_c   1.000
_cell.angle_alpha   90.00
_cell.angle_beta   90.00
_cell.angle_gamma   90.00
#
_symmetry.space_group_name_H-M   'P 1'
#
loop_
_entity.id
_entity.type
_entity.pdbx_description
1 polymer ?
#
loop_
_entity_poly.entity_id
_entity_poly.type
_entity_poly.pdbx_seq_one_letter_code
_entity_poly.pdbx_strand_id
1 'polypeptide(L)'
;MHDRSRTAAAARAHLRRSSRVHLKTLPTEGPQVLQGPGENAGAIDIGDGLAAVFKIESHNHPSFIEPYQGAATGVGGIIRDIFTMGARPIALLNSLRFGPLDAPATRRLLEGVVAGIAGYGNSIGIPTVGGEIAFEPSYAGNPLVNVFCLGVAKASEIIKGVASGAGNSVYYVGAKTGRDGIHGATMASAEFDEKSAEKRPAVQVGDPFMEKLLLEACLEVMQTDALVGIQDMGAAGLTCSTTEMGSRGGAGVEIDVALVPQRESGMTPYEIMLSESQERMLLVVKRGREAEVERIFDKWDLHAVRIGAVTTDGQLRVKERGIVVGEIPNRALTDEAPVYRRPMGEPEYLRDVQRLDLDALLRDGVKAVANDPNAALLALLASPTIASKKWIYRQYDHMVRTNTINLPGHGAG
;
A
#
# COMPACT_ATOMS: atom_id res chain seq x y z
N MET A 1 -29.14 -14.34 -6.26
CA MET A 1 -28.27 -13.14 -6.14
C MET A 1 -27.59 -12.98 -4.77
N HIS A 2 -27.96 -13.76 -3.74
CA HIS A 2 -27.46 -13.60 -2.37
C HIS A 2 -26.06 -14.17 -2.07
N ASP A 3 -25.47 -14.93 -2.99
CA ASP A 3 -24.25 -15.73 -2.74
C ASP A 3 -22.96 -15.13 -3.35
N ARG A 4 -23.09 -14.33 -4.43
CA ARG A 4 -21.93 -13.71 -5.11
C ARG A 4 -21.43 -12.43 -4.44
N SER A 5 -22.25 -11.77 -3.61
CA SER A 5 -21.84 -10.56 -2.87
C SER A 5 -20.98 -10.87 -1.64
N ARG A 6 -21.13 -12.07 -1.04
CA ARG A 6 -20.30 -12.52 0.09
C ARG A 6 -18.86 -12.85 -0.30
N THR A 7 -18.63 -13.24 -1.54
CA THR A 7 -17.31 -13.70 -2.02
C THR A 7 -16.36 -12.56 -2.40
N ALA A 8 -16.88 -11.38 -2.77
CA ALA A 8 -16.06 -10.24 -3.20
C ALA A 8 -15.73 -9.25 -2.06
N ALA A 9 -16.62 -9.10 -1.08
CA ALA A 9 -16.47 -8.10 0.00
C ALA A 9 -15.40 -8.46 1.05
N ALA A 10 -14.81 -9.65 0.98
CA ALA A 10 -13.83 -10.15 1.94
C ALA A 10 -12.37 -9.84 1.55
N ALA A 11 -12.08 -8.86 0.70
CA ALA A 11 -10.81 -8.76 -0.03
C ALA A 11 -9.56 -8.62 0.86
N ARG A 12 -9.55 -7.76 1.89
CA ARG A 12 -8.37 -7.57 2.76
C ARG A 12 -8.30 -8.59 3.90
N ALA A 13 -9.45 -8.98 4.47
CA ALA A 13 -9.53 -10.03 5.48
C ALA A 13 -9.25 -11.44 4.89
N HIS A 14 -9.54 -11.67 3.60
CA HIS A 14 -9.15 -12.89 2.89
C HIS A 14 -7.65 -13.04 2.71
N LEU A 15 -6.90 -11.94 2.58
CA LEU A 15 -5.46 -11.96 2.32
C LEU A 15 -4.64 -12.48 3.51
N ARG A 16 -5.15 -12.36 4.75
CA ARG A 16 -4.40 -12.73 5.97
C ARG A 16 -4.90 -13.98 6.68
N ARG A 17 -5.78 -14.77 6.06
CA ARG A 17 -6.42 -15.94 6.72
C ARG A 17 -5.41 -16.96 7.25
N SER A 18 -4.30 -17.17 6.54
CA SER A 18 -3.24 -18.12 6.94
C SER A 18 -2.16 -17.46 7.80
N SER A 19 -1.86 -16.18 7.61
CA SER A 19 -0.76 -15.49 8.30
C SER A 19 -1.16 -14.90 9.65
N ARG A 20 -2.44 -14.57 9.87
CA ARG A 20 -2.94 -13.92 11.09
C ARG A 20 -2.61 -14.69 12.37
N VAL A 21 -2.52 -16.03 12.33
CA VAL A 21 -2.13 -16.86 13.49
C VAL A 21 -0.67 -16.62 13.88
N HIS A 22 0.21 -16.50 12.88
CA HIS A 22 1.64 -16.33 13.09
C HIS A 22 2.01 -14.89 13.42
N LEU A 23 1.38 -13.91 12.77
CA LEU A 23 1.67 -12.49 13.02
C LEU A 23 1.33 -12.05 14.45
N LYS A 24 0.36 -12.72 15.11
CA LYS A 24 0.01 -12.46 16.52
C LYS A 24 1.12 -12.86 17.51
N THR A 25 2.14 -13.60 17.09
CA THR A 25 3.26 -13.97 17.97
C THR A 25 4.38 -12.94 17.98
N LEU A 26 4.31 -11.92 17.11
CA LEU A 26 5.30 -10.85 17.07
C LEU A 26 5.05 -9.88 18.23
N PRO A 27 6.10 -9.42 18.93
CA PRO A 27 5.95 -8.41 19.98
C PRO A 27 5.53 -7.07 19.36
N THR A 28 4.51 -6.42 19.93
CA THR A 28 3.93 -5.16 19.41
C THR A 28 3.96 -4.02 20.42
N GLU A 29 4.44 -4.26 21.64
CA GLU A 29 4.48 -3.29 22.73
C GLU A 29 5.91 -2.83 22.97
N GLY A 30 6.06 -1.55 23.31
CA GLY A 30 7.33 -0.93 23.65
C GLY A 30 7.12 0.51 24.09
N PRO A 31 8.03 1.10 24.87
CA PRO A 31 7.83 2.43 25.45
C PRO A 31 7.75 3.54 24.40
N GLN A 32 8.37 3.35 23.23
CA GLN A 32 8.29 4.29 22.10
C GLN A 32 7.10 4.04 21.19
N VAL A 33 6.31 2.98 21.37
CA VAL A 33 5.22 2.65 20.45
C VAL A 33 4.02 3.56 20.72
N LEU A 34 3.77 4.51 19.80
CA LEU A 34 2.59 5.37 19.82
C LEU A 34 1.39 4.69 19.14
N GLN A 35 1.64 3.93 18.08
CA GLN A 35 0.63 3.16 17.35
C GLN A 35 1.24 1.85 16.82
N GLY A 36 0.75 0.73 17.34
CA GLY A 36 1.07 -0.62 16.85
C GLY A 36 0.17 -1.07 15.69
N PRO A 37 0.21 -2.37 15.31
CA PRO A 37 -0.65 -2.91 14.25
C PRO A 37 -2.14 -2.69 14.51
N GLY A 38 -2.89 -2.26 13.49
CA GLY A 38 -4.34 -2.06 13.57
C GLY A 38 -4.84 -0.80 12.83
N GLU A 39 -3.95 0.16 12.61
CA GLU A 39 -4.18 1.33 11.76
C GLU A 39 -3.43 1.20 10.42
N ASN A 40 -3.54 2.21 9.57
CA ASN A 40 -2.94 2.20 8.23
C ASN A 40 -1.41 2.18 8.26
N ALA A 41 -0.77 2.72 9.31
CA ALA A 41 0.67 2.64 9.52
C ALA A 41 1.04 2.54 11.02
N GLY A 42 2.28 2.13 11.30
CA GLY A 42 2.83 2.14 12.66
C GLY A 42 3.44 3.50 13.00
N ALA A 43 3.42 3.87 14.28
CA ALA A 43 4.02 5.12 14.75
C ALA A 43 4.86 4.91 16.01
N ILE A 44 6.03 5.54 16.04
CA ILE A 44 6.93 5.56 17.19
C ILE A 44 7.27 6.99 17.61
N ASP A 45 7.45 7.20 18.90
CA ASP A 45 7.99 8.43 19.48
C ASP A 45 9.49 8.53 19.16
N ILE A 46 9.89 9.68 18.62
CA ILE A 46 11.28 9.99 18.29
C ILE A 46 11.86 11.14 19.15
N GLY A 47 11.13 11.56 20.19
CA GLY A 47 11.49 12.68 21.05
C GLY A 47 10.89 14.01 20.59
N ASP A 48 11.04 15.04 21.43
CA ASP A 48 10.61 16.42 21.15
C ASP A 48 9.13 16.59 20.77
N GLY A 49 8.28 15.65 21.20
CA GLY A 49 6.86 15.62 20.86
C GLY A 49 6.58 15.23 19.40
N LEU A 50 7.56 14.63 18.71
CA LEU A 50 7.46 14.17 17.33
C LEU A 50 7.26 12.66 17.25
N ALA A 51 6.62 12.23 16.18
CA ALA A 51 6.41 10.83 15.85
C ALA A 51 6.95 10.52 14.46
N ALA A 52 7.64 9.38 14.33
CA ALA A 52 7.93 8.75 13.06
C ALA A 52 6.82 7.76 12.72
N VAL A 53 6.15 7.99 11.60
CA VAL A 53 5.08 7.12 11.08
C VAL A 53 5.59 6.39 9.86
N PHE A 54 5.49 5.07 9.83
CA PHE A 54 6.07 4.29 8.76
C PHE A 54 5.31 2.99 8.49
N LYS A 55 5.46 2.52 7.25
CA LYS A 55 4.96 1.23 6.78
C LYS A 55 5.76 0.77 5.57
N ILE A 56 5.69 -0.52 5.29
CA ILE A 56 6.13 -1.13 4.04
C ILE A 56 4.96 -1.90 3.41
N GLU A 57 4.76 -1.73 2.11
CA GLU A 57 3.77 -2.49 1.32
C GLU A 57 4.43 -3.16 0.12
N SER A 58 3.76 -4.18 -0.42
CA SER A 58 4.21 -4.91 -1.60
C SER A 58 3.25 -4.73 -2.79
N HIS A 59 3.82 -4.74 -3.99
CA HIS A 59 3.08 -4.66 -5.25
C HIS A 59 3.63 -5.63 -6.30
N ASN A 60 3.96 -6.85 -5.85
CA ASN A 60 4.64 -7.89 -6.63
C ASN A 60 3.88 -8.27 -7.92
N HIS A 61 2.63 -8.70 -7.78
CA HIS A 61 1.85 -9.23 -8.91
C HIS A 61 1.54 -8.16 -9.98
N PRO A 62 1.08 -6.94 -9.63
CA PRO A 62 0.94 -5.85 -10.60
C PRO A 62 2.26 -5.51 -11.29
N SER A 63 3.36 -5.42 -10.52
CA SER A 63 4.69 -5.07 -11.05
C SER A 63 5.28 -6.14 -11.97
N PHE A 64 4.86 -7.39 -11.85
CA PHE A 64 5.26 -8.43 -12.80
C PHE A 64 4.54 -8.26 -14.16
N ILE A 65 3.27 -7.86 -14.15
CA ILE A 65 2.42 -7.73 -15.35
C ILE A 65 2.71 -6.43 -16.10
N GLU A 66 2.72 -5.32 -15.38
CA GLU A 66 3.02 -3.97 -15.85
C GLU A 66 3.97 -3.30 -14.83
N PRO A 67 5.28 -3.31 -15.10
CA PRO A 67 6.28 -2.94 -14.08
C PRO A 67 6.27 -1.47 -13.66
N TYR A 68 5.97 -0.57 -14.59
CA TYR A 68 5.98 0.87 -14.27
C TYR A 68 4.80 1.21 -13.36
N GLN A 69 3.61 0.85 -13.80
CA GLN A 69 2.37 1.16 -13.12
C GLN A 69 2.24 0.38 -11.83
N GLY A 70 2.59 -0.90 -11.82
CA GLY A 70 2.58 -1.70 -10.58
C GLY A 70 3.51 -1.12 -9.51
N ALA A 71 4.69 -0.64 -9.88
CA ALA A 71 5.57 0.00 -8.90
C ALA A 71 5.07 1.38 -8.48
N ALA A 72 4.58 2.18 -9.44
CA ALA A 72 4.08 3.53 -9.20
C ALA A 72 2.85 3.55 -8.27
N THR A 73 1.87 2.66 -8.48
CA THR A 73 0.69 2.55 -7.59
C THR A 73 1.06 2.02 -6.21
N GLY A 74 2.11 1.19 -6.11
CA GLY A 74 2.69 0.78 -4.83
C GLY A 74 3.26 1.97 -4.05
N VAL A 75 3.94 2.90 -4.73
CA VAL A 75 4.42 4.16 -4.11
C VAL A 75 3.24 5.05 -3.68
N GLY A 76 2.24 5.24 -4.53
CA GLY A 76 1.04 6.03 -4.18
C GLY A 76 0.30 5.47 -2.97
N GLY A 77 0.07 4.15 -2.94
CA GLY A 77 -0.58 3.47 -1.82
C GLY A 77 0.14 3.66 -0.49
N ILE A 78 1.46 3.43 -0.46
CA ILE A 78 2.21 3.57 0.79
C ILE A 78 2.29 5.02 1.26
N ILE A 79 2.29 5.99 0.36
CA ILE A 79 2.22 7.42 0.70
C ILE A 79 0.88 7.74 1.37
N ARG A 80 -0.23 7.23 0.83
CA ARG A 80 -1.58 7.39 1.41
C ARG A 80 -1.67 6.85 2.82
N ASP A 81 -1.12 5.66 3.07
CA ASP A 81 -1.10 5.09 4.42
C ASP A 81 -0.47 6.04 5.44
N ILE A 82 0.63 6.70 5.08
CA ILE A 82 1.37 7.60 5.97
C ILE A 82 0.60 8.89 6.23
N PHE A 83 0.12 9.58 5.19
CA PHE A 83 -0.56 10.85 5.42
C PHE A 83 -1.96 10.69 6.00
N THR A 84 -2.59 9.52 5.86
CA THR A 84 -3.85 9.19 6.56
C THR A 84 -3.69 9.23 8.08
N MET A 85 -2.48 8.98 8.59
CA MET A 85 -2.17 9.08 10.02
C MET A 85 -1.86 10.51 10.49
N GLY A 86 -1.97 11.51 9.61
CA GLY A 86 -1.60 12.90 9.90
C GLY A 86 -0.10 13.20 9.73
N ALA A 87 0.69 12.23 9.28
CA ALA A 87 2.12 12.39 9.09
C ALA A 87 2.45 12.87 7.69
N ARG A 88 3.33 13.88 7.58
CA ARG A 88 3.83 14.32 6.28
C ARG A 88 4.90 13.34 5.80
N PRO A 89 4.72 12.65 4.66
CA PRO A 89 5.75 11.82 4.06
C PRO A 89 7.02 12.63 3.79
N ILE A 90 8.17 12.06 4.16
CA ILE A 90 9.48 12.72 4.03
C ILE A 90 10.50 11.86 3.28
N ALA A 91 10.34 10.54 3.25
CA ALA A 91 11.29 9.64 2.62
C ALA A 91 10.62 8.33 2.18
N LEU A 92 11.06 7.83 1.03
CA LEU A 92 10.76 6.51 0.50
C LEU A 92 12.00 5.62 0.56
N LEU A 93 11.79 4.33 0.77
CA LEU A 93 12.79 3.29 0.56
C LEU A 93 12.18 2.15 -0.25
N ASN A 94 12.98 1.35 -0.93
CA ASN A 94 12.49 0.17 -1.64
C ASN A 94 13.21 -1.12 -1.21
N SER A 95 12.52 -2.25 -1.34
CA SER A 95 13.10 -3.59 -1.21
C SER A 95 12.69 -4.38 -2.44
N LEU A 96 13.67 -4.55 -3.35
CA LEU A 96 13.45 -5.12 -4.66
C LEU A 96 14.18 -6.45 -4.80
N ARG A 97 13.53 -7.45 -5.41
CA ARG A 97 14.13 -8.74 -5.74
C ARG A 97 13.77 -9.14 -7.16
N PHE A 98 14.77 -9.50 -7.95
CA PHE A 98 14.58 -9.85 -9.36
C PHE A 98 15.34 -11.13 -9.73
N GLY A 99 15.02 -11.72 -10.87
CA GLY A 99 15.80 -12.79 -11.49
C GLY A 99 17.21 -12.34 -11.94
N PRO A 100 17.96 -13.21 -12.62
CA PRO A 100 19.29 -12.89 -13.17
C PRO A 100 19.25 -11.79 -14.25
N LEU A 101 20.20 -10.85 -14.22
CA LEU A 101 20.22 -9.68 -15.13
C LEU A 101 20.56 -9.99 -16.60
N ASP A 102 21.13 -11.15 -16.88
CA ASP A 102 21.37 -11.63 -18.24
C ASP A 102 20.05 -11.99 -18.96
N ALA A 103 18.98 -12.27 -18.21
CA ALA A 103 17.65 -12.49 -18.75
C ALA A 103 17.01 -11.16 -19.23
N PRO A 104 16.58 -11.07 -20.52
CA PRO A 104 15.90 -9.88 -21.04
C PRO A 104 14.62 -9.50 -20.28
N ALA A 105 13.86 -10.50 -19.81
CA ALA A 105 12.64 -10.29 -19.04
C ALA A 105 12.93 -9.57 -17.71
N THR A 106 14.00 -9.96 -17.01
CA THR A 106 14.44 -9.34 -15.76
C THR A 106 14.86 -7.89 -15.97
N ARG A 107 15.62 -7.59 -17.04
CA ARG A 107 16.01 -6.20 -17.35
C ARG A 107 14.79 -5.31 -17.56
N ARG A 108 13.80 -5.80 -18.30
CA ARG A 108 12.52 -5.09 -18.49
C ARG A 108 11.79 -4.83 -17.16
N LEU A 109 11.73 -5.83 -16.27
CA LEU A 109 11.11 -5.67 -14.94
C LEU A 109 11.84 -4.62 -14.11
N LEU A 110 13.18 -4.71 -14.03
CA LEU A 110 14.00 -3.76 -13.29
C LEU A 110 13.83 -2.33 -13.82
N GLU A 111 13.94 -2.14 -15.13
CA GLU A 111 13.81 -0.83 -15.77
C GLU A 111 12.44 -0.21 -15.49
N GLY A 112 11.36 -0.96 -15.69
CA GLY A 112 10.03 -0.44 -15.48
C GLY A 112 9.71 -0.18 -13.99
N VAL A 113 10.10 -1.08 -13.08
CA VAL A 113 9.88 -0.85 -11.62
C VAL A 113 10.65 0.37 -11.13
N VAL A 114 11.92 0.51 -11.50
CA VAL A 114 12.73 1.67 -11.11
C VAL A 114 12.14 2.96 -11.69
N ALA A 115 11.74 2.95 -12.96
CA ALA A 115 11.10 4.09 -13.60
C ALA A 115 9.74 4.43 -12.96
N GLY A 116 8.96 3.45 -12.53
CA GLY A 116 7.67 3.64 -11.85
C GLY A 116 7.84 4.27 -10.47
N ILE A 117 8.80 3.78 -9.67
CA ILE A 117 9.14 4.35 -8.36
C ILE A 117 9.60 5.80 -8.52
N ALA A 118 10.51 6.05 -9.46
CA ALA A 118 10.99 7.39 -9.78
C ALA A 118 9.86 8.29 -10.25
N GLY A 119 9.05 7.82 -11.20
CA GLY A 119 7.96 8.58 -11.81
C GLY A 119 6.96 9.08 -10.77
N TYR A 120 6.57 8.23 -9.82
CA TYR A 120 5.63 8.63 -8.77
C TYR A 120 6.30 9.50 -7.70
N GLY A 121 7.39 9.01 -7.09
CA GLY A 121 8.08 9.69 -5.98
C GLY A 121 8.63 11.06 -6.35
N ASN A 122 9.25 11.20 -7.53
CA ASN A 122 9.80 12.47 -7.99
C ASN A 122 8.68 13.49 -8.26
N SER A 123 7.57 13.05 -8.87
CA SER A 123 6.47 13.94 -9.25
C SER A 123 5.73 14.50 -8.04
N ILE A 124 5.50 13.67 -7.01
CA ILE A 124 4.89 14.13 -5.75
C ILE A 124 5.87 14.88 -4.84
N GLY A 125 7.16 14.80 -5.13
CA GLY A 125 8.23 15.48 -4.39
C GLY A 125 8.58 14.80 -3.07
N ILE A 126 8.63 13.47 -3.04
CA ILE A 126 9.09 12.68 -1.87
C ILE A 126 10.32 11.87 -2.31
N PRO A 127 11.50 12.11 -1.69
CA PRO A 127 12.74 11.50 -2.13
C PRO A 127 12.79 10.01 -1.79
N THR A 128 13.38 9.21 -2.70
CA THR A 128 13.70 7.80 -2.42
C THR A 128 15.15 7.68 -1.95
N VAL A 129 15.35 7.73 -0.65
CA VAL A 129 16.67 7.94 -0.03
C VAL A 129 17.48 6.67 0.15
N GLY A 130 16.87 5.50 -0.04
CA GLY A 130 17.56 4.23 0.12
C GLY A 130 16.74 3.00 -0.26
N GLY A 131 17.28 1.83 0.04
CA GLY A 131 16.68 0.55 -0.27
C GLY A 131 17.66 -0.60 -0.34
N GLU A 132 17.15 -1.75 -0.76
CA GLU A 132 17.95 -2.94 -0.99
C GLU A 132 17.46 -3.71 -2.21
N ILE A 133 18.43 -4.21 -3.01
CA ILE A 133 18.15 -4.82 -4.30
C ILE A 133 19.04 -6.05 -4.45
N ALA A 134 18.41 -7.21 -4.66
CA ALA A 134 19.12 -8.46 -4.88
C ALA A 134 18.58 -9.21 -6.11
N PHE A 135 19.47 -9.99 -6.72
CA PHE A 135 19.19 -10.76 -7.93
C PHE A 135 19.46 -12.24 -7.66
N GLU A 136 18.45 -13.10 -7.86
CA GLU A 136 18.55 -14.55 -7.64
C GLU A 136 17.59 -15.30 -8.57
N PRO A 137 17.95 -16.49 -9.11
CA PRO A 137 17.09 -17.27 -10.01
C PRO A 137 15.67 -17.53 -9.47
N SER A 138 15.50 -17.67 -8.15
CA SER A 138 14.20 -17.90 -7.52
C SER A 138 13.18 -16.78 -7.76
N TYR A 139 13.63 -15.57 -8.07
CA TYR A 139 12.74 -14.41 -8.31
C TYR A 139 12.45 -14.17 -9.79
N ALA A 140 12.92 -15.03 -10.71
CA ALA A 140 12.70 -14.86 -12.14
C ALA A 140 11.21 -14.93 -12.53
N GLY A 141 10.43 -15.79 -11.84
CA GLY A 141 8.98 -15.94 -12.06
C GLY A 141 8.11 -15.07 -11.16
N ASN A 142 8.65 -14.50 -10.09
CA ASN A 142 7.91 -13.67 -9.13
C ASN A 142 8.86 -12.64 -8.48
N PRO A 143 8.98 -11.42 -9.04
CA PRO A 143 9.78 -10.38 -8.44
C PRO A 143 9.13 -9.89 -7.15
N LEU A 144 9.95 -9.44 -6.20
CA LEU A 144 9.45 -8.71 -5.03
C LEU A 144 9.65 -7.23 -5.27
N VAL A 145 8.56 -6.47 -5.11
CA VAL A 145 8.54 -5.01 -5.25
C VAL A 145 7.86 -4.46 -4.01
N ASN A 146 8.68 -4.12 -3.02
CA ASN A 146 8.20 -3.52 -1.79
C ASN A 146 8.64 -2.06 -1.72
N VAL A 147 7.74 -1.21 -1.24
CA VAL A 147 8.02 0.21 -1.01
C VAL A 147 7.70 0.54 0.44
N PHE A 148 8.64 1.20 1.09
CA PHE A 148 8.54 1.73 2.44
C PHE A 148 8.39 3.25 2.35
N CYS A 149 7.58 3.82 3.24
CA CYS A 149 7.46 5.26 3.41
C CYS A 149 7.61 5.64 4.88
N LEU A 150 8.34 6.73 5.12
CA LEU A 150 8.49 7.39 6.40
C LEU A 150 7.87 8.78 6.31
N GLY A 151 7.02 9.09 7.28
CA GLY A 151 6.52 10.43 7.54
C GLY A 151 6.78 10.88 8.97
N VAL A 152 6.63 12.18 9.19
CA VAL A 152 6.76 12.81 10.51
C VAL A 152 5.49 13.57 10.85
N ALA A 153 5.03 13.43 12.08
CA ALA A 153 3.92 14.17 12.68
C ALA A 153 4.29 14.67 14.08
N LYS A 154 3.49 15.55 14.66
CA LYS A 154 3.49 15.69 16.13
C LYS A 154 2.80 14.47 16.74
N ALA A 155 3.33 13.96 17.84
CA ALA A 155 2.79 12.78 18.51
C ALA A 155 1.32 12.97 18.94
N SER A 156 0.94 14.20 19.31
CA SER A 156 -0.44 14.56 19.68
C SER A 156 -1.41 14.69 18.50
N GLU A 157 -0.90 14.71 17.26
CA GLU A 157 -1.68 14.93 16.04
C GLU A 157 -1.82 13.65 15.19
N ILE A 158 -1.49 12.48 15.75
CA ILE A 158 -1.71 11.19 15.07
C ILE A 158 -3.21 10.92 14.95
N ILE A 159 -3.66 10.65 13.72
CA ILE A 159 -5.07 10.43 13.40
C ILE A 159 -5.36 8.95 13.18
N LYS A 160 -6.57 8.53 13.56
CA LYS A 160 -7.05 7.15 13.44
C LYS A 160 -8.15 7.03 12.40
N GLY A 161 -8.24 5.87 11.76
CA GLY A 161 -9.26 5.57 10.74
C GLY A 161 -10.59 5.12 11.34
N VAL A 162 -11.27 5.98 12.11
CA VAL A 162 -12.53 5.63 12.81
C VAL A 162 -13.74 6.35 12.23
N ALA A 163 -14.87 5.66 12.17
CA ALA A 163 -16.18 6.29 11.99
C ALA A 163 -16.92 6.36 13.33
N SER A 164 -17.16 7.57 13.82
CA SER A 164 -17.89 7.77 15.08
C SER A 164 -18.77 9.03 15.04
N GLY A 165 -19.69 9.12 15.99
CA GLY A 165 -20.65 10.22 16.10
C GLY A 165 -21.78 10.07 15.09
N ALA A 166 -22.92 9.58 15.58
CA ALA A 166 -24.10 9.33 14.75
C ALA A 166 -24.50 10.58 13.97
N GLY A 167 -24.68 10.42 12.66
CA GLY A 167 -25.11 11.48 11.80
C GLY A 167 -24.01 12.46 11.35
N ASN A 168 -22.75 12.22 11.71
CA ASN A 168 -21.60 12.81 11.03
C ASN A 168 -21.59 12.41 9.56
N SER A 169 -21.12 13.31 8.71
CA SER A 169 -21.18 13.16 7.26
C SER A 169 -20.02 12.30 6.76
N VAL A 170 -20.30 11.38 5.83
CA VAL A 170 -19.29 10.56 5.15
C VAL A 170 -19.00 11.18 3.79
N TYR A 171 -17.76 11.59 3.59
CA TYR A 171 -17.26 12.27 2.41
C TYR A 171 -16.34 11.38 1.59
N TYR A 172 -16.58 11.36 0.29
CA TYR A 172 -15.65 10.87 -0.71
C TYR A 172 -14.81 12.05 -1.20
N VAL A 173 -13.49 11.89 -1.23
CA VAL A 173 -12.58 12.91 -1.74
C VAL A 173 -11.53 12.32 -2.69
N GLY A 174 -11.03 13.14 -3.61
CA GLY A 174 -9.99 12.76 -4.58
C GLY A 174 -10.54 12.39 -5.97
N ALA A 175 -9.87 11.46 -6.64
CA ALA A 175 -10.14 11.07 -8.03
C ALA A 175 -11.53 10.48 -8.21
N LYS A 176 -12.05 10.47 -9.44
CA LYS A 176 -13.34 9.83 -9.77
C LYS A 176 -13.19 8.31 -9.86
N THR A 177 -14.21 7.58 -9.44
CA THR A 177 -14.26 6.12 -9.47
C THR A 177 -14.50 5.63 -10.90
N GLY A 178 -13.65 4.73 -11.41
CA GLY A 178 -13.79 4.02 -12.68
C GLY A 178 -13.78 2.50 -12.49
N ARG A 179 -13.78 1.73 -13.57
CA ARG A 179 -13.75 0.25 -13.52
C ARG A 179 -12.35 -0.34 -13.29
N ASP A 180 -11.54 0.32 -12.47
CA ASP A 180 -10.17 -0.07 -12.21
C ASP A 180 -10.11 -1.18 -11.15
N GLY A 181 -9.40 -2.28 -11.42
CA GLY A 181 -9.05 -3.27 -10.40
C GLY A 181 -10.21 -3.95 -9.66
N ILE A 182 -11.42 -4.06 -10.22
CA ILE A 182 -12.61 -4.68 -9.58
C ILE A 182 -12.41 -6.17 -9.19
N HIS A 183 -11.28 -6.77 -9.59
CA HIS A 183 -10.81 -8.09 -9.18
C HIS A 183 -9.33 -8.12 -8.73
N GLY A 184 -8.73 -6.96 -8.45
CA GLY A 184 -7.31 -6.78 -8.15
C GLY A 184 -6.87 -7.57 -6.92
N ALA A 185 -7.61 -7.50 -5.82
CA ALA A 185 -7.33 -8.27 -4.61
C ALA A 185 -7.34 -9.81 -4.83
N THR A 186 -8.24 -10.32 -5.68
CA THR A 186 -8.27 -11.74 -6.04
C THR A 186 -7.11 -12.11 -6.96
N MET A 187 -6.73 -11.21 -7.86
CA MET A 187 -5.58 -11.39 -8.76
C MET A 187 -4.25 -11.43 -7.99
N ALA A 188 -4.08 -10.61 -6.95
CA ALA A 188 -2.86 -10.62 -6.11
C ALA A 188 -2.61 -11.95 -5.39
N SER A 189 -3.60 -12.84 -5.36
CA SER A 189 -3.51 -14.19 -4.77
C SER A 189 -3.41 -15.32 -5.81
N ALA A 190 -3.32 -15.01 -7.11
CA ALA A 190 -3.26 -15.99 -8.19
C ALA A 190 -1.81 -16.34 -8.60
N GLU A 191 -1.58 -17.58 -9.03
CA GLU A 191 -0.30 -18.02 -9.58
C GLU A 191 -0.04 -17.42 -10.98
N PHE A 192 1.23 -17.25 -11.34
CA PHE A 192 1.64 -16.74 -12.65
C PHE A 192 1.48 -17.81 -13.73
N ASP A 193 0.72 -17.50 -14.78
CA ASP A 193 0.55 -18.32 -15.98
C ASP A 193 0.77 -17.50 -17.26
N GLU A 194 0.85 -18.18 -18.41
CA GLU A 194 1.05 -17.53 -19.73
C GLU A 194 -0.06 -16.51 -20.08
N LYS A 195 -1.23 -16.59 -19.44
CA LYS A 195 -2.37 -15.67 -19.63
C LYS A 195 -2.25 -14.38 -18.81
N SER A 196 -1.23 -14.25 -17.95
CA SER A 196 -1.03 -13.07 -17.12
C SER A 196 -0.79 -11.79 -17.95
N ALA A 197 -0.30 -11.90 -19.18
CA ALA A 197 -0.13 -10.77 -20.09
C ALA A 197 -1.46 -10.15 -20.56
N GLU A 198 -2.54 -10.93 -20.63
CA GLU A 198 -3.89 -10.45 -21.02
C GLU A 198 -4.51 -9.56 -19.93
N LYS A 199 -3.96 -9.57 -18.71
CA LYS A 199 -4.43 -8.80 -17.56
C LYS A 199 -3.81 -7.39 -17.49
N ARG A 200 -2.93 -7.01 -18.41
CA ARG A 200 -2.31 -5.66 -18.44
C ARG A 200 -3.30 -4.49 -18.39
N PRO A 201 -4.43 -4.50 -19.14
CA PRO A 201 -5.40 -3.42 -19.08
C PRO A 201 -6.08 -3.26 -17.71
N ALA A 202 -6.00 -4.27 -16.85
CA ALA A 202 -6.54 -4.23 -15.49
C ALA A 202 -5.56 -3.64 -14.47
N VAL A 203 -4.29 -3.38 -14.86
CA VAL A 203 -3.32 -2.73 -13.98
C VAL A 203 -3.65 -1.24 -13.90
N GLN A 204 -3.83 -0.76 -12.67
CA GLN A 204 -4.17 0.62 -12.37
C GLN A 204 -3.07 1.57 -12.80
N VAL A 205 -3.44 2.78 -13.21
CA VAL A 205 -2.50 3.88 -13.47
C VAL A 205 -2.62 4.87 -12.32
N GLY A 206 -1.49 5.21 -11.70
CA GLY A 206 -1.44 6.21 -10.62
C GLY A 206 -1.24 7.63 -11.16
N ASP A 207 -1.84 8.61 -10.48
CA ASP A 207 -1.68 10.04 -10.76
C ASP A 207 -0.98 10.76 -9.58
N PRO A 208 0.37 10.85 -9.60
CA PRO A 208 1.11 11.47 -8.50
C PRO A 208 0.84 12.98 -8.35
N PHE A 209 0.35 13.64 -9.40
CA PHE A 209 0.02 15.06 -9.33
C PHE A 209 -1.29 15.27 -8.58
N MET A 210 -2.29 14.44 -8.84
CA MET A 210 -3.53 14.44 -8.06
C MET A 210 -3.28 14.02 -6.61
N GLU A 211 -2.46 12.99 -6.37
CA GLU A 211 -2.08 12.55 -5.02
C GLU A 211 -1.37 13.67 -4.24
N LYS A 212 -0.56 14.51 -4.91
CA LYS A 212 0.04 15.69 -4.29
C LYS A 212 -1.01 16.66 -3.76
N LEU A 213 -2.02 16.99 -4.56
CA LEU A 213 -3.11 17.87 -4.15
C LEU A 213 -3.89 17.24 -2.98
N LEU A 214 -4.15 15.92 -3.08
CA LEU A 214 -4.90 15.17 -2.07
C LEU A 214 -4.17 15.13 -0.73
N LEU A 215 -2.86 14.89 -0.76
CA LEU A 215 -1.99 14.94 0.41
C LEU A 215 -2.08 16.31 1.10
N GLU A 216 -1.94 17.41 0.35
CA GLU A 216 -1.98 18.75 0.95
C GLU A 216 -3.37 19.11 1.50
N ALA A 217 -4.45 18.77 0.78
CA ALA A 217 -5.81 18.99 1.24
C ALA A 217 -6.13 18.18 2.50
N CYS A 218 -5.72 16.91 2.56
CA CYS A 218 -5.90 16.07 3.73
C CYS A 218 -5.14 16.62 4.93
N LEU A 219 -3.84 16.94 4.78
CA LEU A 219 -3.05 17.52 5.88
C LEU A 219 -3.62 18.87 6.34
N GLU A 220 -4.17 19.69 5.45
CA GLU A 220 -4.83 20.95 5.83
C GLU A 220 -6.13 20.72 6.62
N VAL A 221 -6.99 19.79 6.20
CA VAL A 221 -8.21 19.43 6.94
C VAL A 221 -7.88 18.88 8.33
N MET A 222 -6.79 18.12 8.46
CA MET A 222 -6.33 17.54 9.72
C MET A 222 -5.88 18.58 10.76
N GLN A 223 -5.52 19.79 10.32
CA GLN A 223 -5.22 20.93 11.21
C GLN A 223 -6.49 21.64 11.71
N THR A 224 -7.66 21.25 11.20
CA THR A 224 -8.96 21.73 11.68
C THR A 224 -9.55 20.73 12.68
N ASP A 225 -10.57 21.18 13.40
CA ASP A 225 -11.38 20.31 14.26
C ASP A 225 -12.64 19.79 13.53
N ALA A 226 -12.66 19.81 12.19
CA ALA A 226 -13.77 19.30 11.38
C ALA A 226 -13.70 17.78 11.11
N LEU A 227 -12.51 17.19 11.19
CA LEU A 227 -12.30 15.78 10.88
C LEU A 227 -12.55 14.89 12.11
N VAL A 228 -13.24 13.78 11.91
CA VAL A 228 -13.44 12.71 12.93
C VAL A 228 -12.51 11.53 12.65
N GLY A 229 -12.38 11.17 11.37
CA GLY A 229 -11.52 10.09 10.93
C GLY A 229 -11.36 10.12 9.42
N ILE A 230 -10.31 9.47 8.95
CA ILE A 230 -9.94 9.40 7.54
C ILE A 230 -9.43 7.99 7.21
N GLN A 231 -9.69 7.52 6.00
CA GLN A 231 -9.23 6.21 5.54
C GLN A 231 -8.84 6.28 4.06
N ASP A 232 -7.75 5.62 3.70
CA ASP A 232 -7.34 5.43 2.32
C ASP A 232 -8.24 4.41 1.61
N MET A 233 -8.43 4.58 0.31
CA MET A 233 -9.16 3.61 -0.52
C MET A 233 -8.20 2.83 -1.41
N GLY A 234 -7.76 1.67 -0.91
CA GLY A 234 -6.94 0.70 -1.66
C GLY A 234 -7.74 -0.51 -2.16
N ALA A 235 -7.29 -1.71 -1.80
CA ALA A 235 -7.91 -2.97 -2.20
C ALA A 235 -9.39 -3.06 -1.77
N ALA A 236 -10.26 -3.45 -2.71
CA ALA A 236 -11.73 -3.40 -2.58
C ALA A 236 -12.34 -2.04 -2.19
N GLY A 237 -11.60 -0.94 -2.39
CA GLY A 237 -12.12 0.43 -2.42
C GLY A 237 -13.04 0.82 -1.26
N LEU A 238 -14.24 1.31 -1.63
CA LEU A 238 -15.26 1.79 -0.69
C LEU A 238 -15.72 0.70 0.27
N THR A 239 -15.82 -0.55 -0.19
CA THR A 239 -16.26 -1.68 0.64
C THR A 239 -15.36 -1.85 1.86
N CYS A 240 -14.06 -1.94 1.62
CA CYS A 240 -13.08 -2.11 2.70
C CYS A 240 -13.04 -0.87 3.60
N SER A 241 -12.95 0.31 2.99
CA SER A 241 -12.78 1.57 3.73
C SER A 241 -13.95 1.86 4.67
N THR A 242 -15.19 1.73 4.19
CA THR A 242 -16.40 1.94 5.01
C THR A 242 -16.55 0.92 6.14
N THR A 243 -16.27 -0.36 5.87
CA THR A 243 -16.40 -1.42 6.89
C THR A 243 -15.31 -1.38 7.93
N GLU A 244 -14.05 -1.10 7.55
CA GLU A 244 -12.93 -0.94 8.48
C GLU A 244 -13.12 0.29 9.38
N MET A 245 -13.56 1.43 8.84
CA MET A 245 -13.86 2.62 9.65
C MET A 245 -15.03 2.37 10.60
N GLY A 246 -16.12 1.77 10.11
CA GLY A 246 -17.28 1.43 10.91
C GLY A 246 -16.96 0.44 12.03
N SER A 247 -16.22 -0.64 11.74
CA SER A 247 -15.85 -1.64 12.74
C SER A 247 -14.95 -1.05 13.84
N ARG A 248 -13.91 -0.30 13.47
CA ARG A 248 -12.99 0.35 14.45
C ARG A 248 -13.71 1.34 15.35
N GLY A 249 -14.68 2.09 14.81
CA GLY A 249 -15.47 3.05 15.58
C GLY A 249 -16.68 2.45 16.32
N GLY A 250 -16.98 1.16 16.14
CA GLY A 250 -18.19 0.54 16.67
C GLY A 250 -19.49 1.14 16.12
N ALA A 251 -19.43 1.74 14.94
CA ALA A 251 -20.52 2.44 14.28
C ALA A 251 -20.97 1.72 13.01
N GLY A 252 -22.16 2.08 12.52
CA GLY A 252 -22.56 1.74 11.15
C GLY A 252 -22.20 2.87 10.19
N VAL A 253 -22.22 2.57 8.90
CA VAL A 253 -21.95 3.52 7.82
C VAL A 253 -23.01 3.31 6.75
N GLU A 254 -23.71 4.38 6.39
CA GLU A 254 -24.66 4.38 5.28
C GLU A 254 -24.13 5.28 4.17
N ILE A 255 -24.07 4.75 2.93
CA ILE A 255 -23.66 5.51 1.74
C ILE A 255 -24.64 5.31 0.59
N ASP A 256 -24.75 6.31 -0.29
CA ASP A 256 -25.46 6.23 -1.56
C ASP A 256 -24.46 6.28 -2.72
N VAL A 257 -24.33 5.16 -3.45
CA VAL A 257 -23.37 5.04 -4.56
C VAL A 257 -23.71 5.95 -5.73
N ALA A 258 -24.97 6.42 -5.84
CA ALA A 258 -25.35 7.37 -6.87
C ALA A 258 -24.73 8.77 -6.67
N LEU A 259 -24.23 9.06 -5.47
CA LEU A 259 -23.53 10.30 -5.13
C LEU A 259 -22.01 10.20 -5.35
N VAL A 260 -21.47 8.99 -5.53
CA VAL A 260 -20.02 8.79 -5.73
C VAL A 260 -19.61 9.40 -7.09
N PRO A 261 -18.56 10.24 -7.13
CA PRO A 261 -18.03 10.75 -8.39
C PRO A 261 -17.53 9.62 -9.29
N GLN A 262 -18.07 9.53 -10.52
CA GLN A 262 -17.75 8.46 -11.47
C GLN A 262 -17.05 9.00 -12.72
N ARG A 263 -16.05 8.26 -13.20
CA ARG A 263 -15.34 8.52 -14.46
C ARG A 263 -16.06 7.93 -15.67
N GLU A 264 -16.78 6.83 -15.46
CA GLU A 264 -17.50 6.09 -16.48
C GLU A 264 -19.01 6.10 -16.19
N SER A 265 -19.83 6.13 -17.24
CA SER A 265 -21.28 6.02 -17.10
C SER A 265 -21.73 4.57 -16.94
N GLY A 266 -22.90 4.39 -16.31
CA GLY A 266 -23.55 3.09 -16.17
C GLY A 266 -22.79 2.10 -15.28
N MET A 267 -21.96 2.58 -14.35
CA MET A 267 -21.34 1.72 -13.35
C MET A 267 -22.41 1.19 -12.39
N THR A 268 -22.39 -0.10 -12.12
CA THR A 268 -23.28 -0.74 -11.14
C THR A 268 -22.81 -0.45 -9.72
N PRO A 269 -23.70 -0.55 -8.70
CA PRO A 269 -23.29 -0.45 -7.30
C PRO A 269 -22.14 -1.38 -6.92
N TYR A 270 -22.11 -2.59 -7.50
CA TYR A 270 -21.03 -3.56 -7.31
C TYR A 270 -19.68 -3.02 -7.81
N GLU A 271 -19.63 -2.48 -9.03
CA GLU A 271 -18.41 -1.92 -9.63
C GLU A 271 -17.92 -0.68 -8.86
N ILE A 272 -18.83 0.19 -8.42
CA ILE A 272 -18.47 1.39 -7.64
C ILE A 272 -17.87 1.00 -6.29
N MET A 273 -18.48 0.03 -5.60
CA MET A 273 -18.07 -0.39 -4.25
C MET A 273 -16.72 -1.12 -4.23
N LEU A 274 -16.39 -1.86 -5.29
CA LEU A 274 -15.18 -2.69 -5.37
C LEU A 274 -14.09 -2.12 -6.27
N SER A 275 -14.35 -1.01 -6.94
CA SER A 275 -13.35 -0.31 -7.71
C SER A 275 -12.14 0.06 -6.84
N GLU A 276 -10.95 -0.18 -7.39
CA GLU A 276 -9.65 0.12 -6.81
C GLU A 276 -8.98 1.28 -7.58
N SER A 277 -9.76 2.21 -8.14
CA SER A 277 -9.22 3.48 -8.65
C SER A 277 -8.33 4.15 -7.61
N GLN A 278 -7.26 4.78 -8.05
CA GLN A 278 -6.23 5.36 -7.18
C GLN A 278 -6.59 6.78 -6.71
N GLU A 279 -5.76 7.38 -5.84
CA GLU A 279 -5.86 8.78 -5.36
C GLU A 279 -7.22 9.13 -4.73
N ARG A 280 -7.68 8.29 -3.80
CA ARG A 280 -9.02 8.33 -3.24
C ARG A 280 -9.01 8.13 -1.73
N MET A 281 -9.76 8.97 -1.01
CA MET A 281 -9.89 8.88 0.44
C MET A 281 -11.36 8.96 0.89
N LEU A 282 -11.64 8.39 2.05
CA LEU A 282 -12.92 8.48 2.74
C LEU A 282 -12.74 9.28 4.04
N LEU A 283 -13.56 10.31 4.24
CA LEU A 283 -13.52 11.17 5.43
C LEU A 283 -14.83 11.04 6.21
N VAL A 284 -14.73 11.07 7.53
CA VAL A 284 -15.87 11.30 8.43
C VAL A 284 -15.74 12.71 8.98
N VAL A 285 -16.71 13.56 8.65
CA VAL A 285 -16.71 14.99 8.94
C VAL A 285 -17.75 15.29 10.01
N LYS A 286 -17.36 16.10 11.00
CA LYS A 286 -18.26 16.55 12.07
C LYS A 286 -19.43 17.31 11.47
N ARG A 287 -20.64 16.94 11.89
CA ARG A 287 -21.87 17.61 11.48
C ARG A 287 -21.81 19.11 11.81
N GLY A 288 -22.16 19.94 10.83
CA GLY A 288 -22.14 21.40 10.92
C GLY A 288 -20.81 22.02 10.45
N ARG A 289 -19.79 21.23 10.10
CA ARG A 289 -18.49 21.69 9.60
C ARG A 289 -18.19 21.26 8.16
N GLU A 290 -19.18 20.74 7.46
CA GLU A 290 -19.08 20.27 6.08
C GLU A 290 -18.53 21.34 5.13
N ALA A 291 -19.06 22.57 5.20
CA ALA A 291 -18.64 23.68 4.33
C ALA A 291 -17.18 24.09 4.52
N GLU A 292 -16.58 23.81 5.68
CA GLU A 292 -15.15 24.04 5.92
C GLU A 292 -14.29 23.04 5.16
N VAL A 293 -14.67 21.76 5.20
CA VAL A 293 -13.99 20.69 4.45
C VAL A 293 -14.15 20.91 2.95
N GLU A 294 -15.35 21.20 2.47
CA GLU A 294 -15.62 21.47 1.05
C GLU A 294 -14.76 22.62 0.52
N ARG A 295 -14.63 23.72 1.28
CA ARG A 295 -13.79 24.86 0.91
C ARG A 295 -12.30 24.53 0.87
N ILE A 296 -11.81 23.66 1.76
CA ILE A 296 -10.40 23.23 1.73
C ILE A 296 -10.14 22.39 0.48
N PHE A 297 -11.00 21.43 0.16
CA PHE A 297 -10.82 20.61 -1.04
C PHE A 297 -11.01 21.42 -2.33
N ASP A 298 -11.93 22.38 -2.38
CA ASP A 298 -12.10 23.32 -3.50
C ASP A 298 -10.84 24.17 -3.75
N LYS A 299 -10.20 24.67 -2.68
CA LYS A 299 -8.90 25.40 -2.76
C LYS A 299 -7.81 24.57 -3.46
N TRP A 300 -7.82 23.26 -3.27
CA TRP A 300 -6.85 22.33 -3.87
C TRP A 300 -7.34 21.72 -5.20
N ASP A 301 -8.45 22.22 -5.78
CA ASP A 301 -9.06 21.74 -7.01
C ASP A 301 -9.46 20.25 -6.97
N LEU A 302 -10.01 19.83 -5.83
CA LEU A 302 -10.42 18.44 -5.57
C LEU A 302 -11.92 18.33 -5.26
N HIS A 303 -12.48 17.19 -5.67
CA HIS A 303 -13.84 16.84 -5.26
C HIS A 303 -13.89 16.51 -3.77
N ALA A 304 -14.87 17.08 -3.07
CA ALA A 304 -15.33 16.61 -1.77
C ALA A 304 -16.85 16.46 -1.80
N VAL A 305 -17.31 15.22 -1.89
CA VAL A 305 -18.73 14.91 -2.07
C VAL A 305 -19.23 14.12 -0.87
N ARG A 306 -20.27 14.63 -0.22
CA ARG A 306 -21.00 13.88 0.80
C ARG A 306 -21.73 12.72 0.13
N ILE A 307 -21.32 11.51 0.45
CA ILE A 307 -21.94 10.27 -0.06
C ILE A 307 -22.79 9.57 0.98
N GLY A 308 -22.74 9.98 2.25
CA GLY A 308 -23.39 9.23 3.30
C GLY A 308 -23.34 9.85 4.70
N ALA A 309 -23.59 9.01 5.70
CA ALA A 309 -23.54 9.37 7.10
C ALA A 309 -23.21 8.16 8.00
N VAL A 310 -22.68 8.46 9.19
CA VAL A 310 -22.43 7.48 10.25
C VAL A 310 -23.75 7.10 10.95
N THR A 311 -23.97 5.81 11.18
CA THR A 311 -25.13 5.26 11.91
C THR A 311 -24.68 4.54 13.18
N THR A 312 -25.63 4.04 13.99
CA THR A 312 -25.34 3.42 15.30
C THR A 312 -25.57 1.91 15.35
N ASP A 313 -26.00 1.30 14.25
CA ASP A 313 -26.45 -0.10 14.16
C ASP A 313 -25.32 -1.09 13.80
N GLY A 314 -24.09 -0.60 13.57
CA GLY A 314 -22.94 -1.44 13.20
C GLY A 314 -23.03 -2.05 11.80
N GLN A 315 -23.95 -1.58 10.97
CA GLN A 315 -24.18 -2.07 9.60
C GLN A 315 -23.46 -1.18 8.59
N LEU A 316 -22.89 -1.78 7.56
CA LEU A 316 -22.68 -1.11 6.28
C LEU A 316 -23.99 -1.20 5.49
N ARG A 317 -24.59 -0.06 5.15
CA ARG A 317 -25.77 0.03 4.28
C ARG A 317 -25.42 0.78 3.01
N VAL A 318 -25.47 0.07 1.88
CA VAL A 318 -25.22 0.61 0.55
C VAL A 318 -26.56 0.88 -0.12
N LYS A 319 -26.79 2.14 -0.50
CA LYS A 319 -27.97 2.60 -1.21
C LYS A 319 -27.62 2.99 -2.64
N GLU A 320 -28.60 2.90 -3.53
CA GLU A 320 -28.58 3.55 -4.84
C GLU A 320 -29.85 4.38 -4.95
N ARG A 321 -29.71 5.71 -5.00
CA ARG A 321 -30.83 6.67 -5.05
C ARG A 321 -31.83 6.44 -3.91
N GLY A 322 -31.31 6.24 -2.71
CA GLY A 322 -32.08 5.97 -1.50
C GLY A 322 -32.55 4.51 -1.31
N ILE A 323 -32.44 3.64 -2.31
CA ILE A 323 -32.88 2.24 -2.24
C ILE A 323 -31.73 1.37 -1.75
N VAL A 324 -31.93 0.55 -0.70
CA VAL A 324 -30.90 -0.36 -0.19
C VAL A 324 -30.62 -1.47 -1.20
N VAL A 325 -29.37 -1.52 -1.69
CA VAL A 325 -28.88 -2.52 -2.65
C VAL A 325 -27.90 -3.51 -2.01
N GLY A 326 -27.40 -3.21 -0.81
CA GLY A 326 -26.58 -4.11 -0.01
C GLY A 326 -26.59 -3.71 1.47
N GLU A 327 -26.62 -4.69 2.35
CA GLU A 327 -26.54 -4.48 3.80
C GLU A 327 -25.77 -5.65 4.44
N ILE A 328 -24.79 -5.33 5.27
CA ILE A 328 -23.96 -6.32 5.94
C ILE A 328 -23.37 -5.77 7.25
N PRO A 329 -23.26 -6.58 8.32
CA PRO A 329 -22.56 -6.15 9.52
C PRO A 329 -21.08 -5.86 9.25
N ASN A 330 -20.56 -4.73 9.76
CA ASN A 330 -19.16 -4.35 9.55
C ASN A 330 -18.17 -5.43 10.03
N ARG A 331 -18.48 -6.09 11.15
CA ARG A 331 -17.65 -7.15 11.76
C ARG A 331 -17.55 -8.41 10.90
N ALA A 332 -18.58 -8.70 10.11
CA ALA A 332 -18.60 -9.87 9.23
C ALA A 332 -17.54 -9.77 8.11
N LEU A 333 -17.18 -8.55 7.69
CA LEU A 333 -16.16 -8.30 6.66
C LEU A 333 -14.77 -7.99 7.22
N THR A 334 -14.64 -7.81 8.54
CA THR A 334 -13.40 -7.41 9.20
C THR A 334 -12.92 -8.50 10.17
N ASP A 335 -13.41 -8.48 11.41
CA ASP A 335 -12.89 -9.29 12.51
C ASP A 335 -13.25 -10.79 12.38
N GLU A 336 -14.45 -11.08 11.89
CA GLU A 336 -15.05 -12.42 11.86
C GLU A 336 -14.61 -13.27 10.66
N ALA A 337 -13.67 -12.78 9.85
CA ALA A 337 -13.13 -13.55 8.75
C ALA A 337 -12.46 -14.86 9.23
N PRO A 338 -12.66 -15.99 8.52
CA PRO A 338 -12.10 -17.28 8.90
C PRO A 338 -10.58 -17.24 9.06
N VAL A 339 -10.06 -17.90 10.10
CA VAL A 339 -8.62 -18.06 10.34
C VAL A 339 -8.24 -19.50 10.06
N TYR A 340 -7.24 -19.71 9.21
CA TYR A 340 -6.75 -21.04 8.85
C TYR A 340 -5.49 -21.37 9.62
N ARG A 341 -5.52 -22.50 10.34
CA ARG A 341 -4.31 -23.18 10.83
C ARG A 341 -3.98 -24.28 9.85
N ARG A 342 -3.08 -24.00 8.92
CA ARG A 342 -2.66 -24.98 7.91
C ARG A 342 -1.69 -25.99 8.55
N PRO A 343 -1.71 -27.27 8.14
CA PRO A 343 -0.65 -28.20 8.51
C PRO A 343 0.71 -27.64 8.06
N MET A 344 1.72 -27.72 8.93
CA MET A 344 3.07 -27.27 8.65
C MET A 344 4.04 -28.43 8.89
N GLY A 345 5.01 -28.58 8.00
CA GLY A 345 6.10 -29.54 8.11
C GLY A 345 7.35 -28.95 7.49
N GLU A 346 8.51 -29.28 8.05
CA GLU A 346 9.81 -28.91 7.47
C GLU A 346 9.95 -29.59 6.08
N PRO A 347 10.24 -28.85 4.99
CA PRO A 347 10.50 -29.46 3.70
C PRO A 347 11.70 -30.40 3.76
N GLU A 348 11.60 -31.60 3.19
CA GLU A 348 12.66 -32.62 3.25
C GLU A 348 13.99 -32.10 2.71
N TYR A 349 13.95 -31.32 1.62
CA TYR A 349 15.14 -30.73 1.00
C TYR A 349 15.86 -29.71 1.88
N LEU A 350 15.19 -29.12 2.89
CA LEU A 350 15.74 -28.02 3.67
C LEU A 350 17.00 -28.46 4.44
N ARG A 351 17.00 -29.71 4.91
CA ARG A 351 18.15 -30.29 5.62
C ARG A 351 19.37 -30.45 4.71
N ASP A 352 19.14 -30.83 3.46
CA ASP A 352 20.22 -31.02 2.49
C ASP A 352 20.84 -29.68 2.09
N VAL A 353 20.03 -28.63 1.84
CA VAL A 353 20.54 -27.30 1.47
C VAL A 353 21.19 -26.54 2.62
N GLN A 354 20.80 -26.81 3.87
CA GLN A 354 21.42 -26.23 5.06
C GLN A 354 22.71 -26.96 5.48
N ARG A 355 22.99 -28.14 4.91
CA ARG A 355 24.21 -28.88 5.21
C ARG A 355 25.41 -28.16 4.57
N LEU A 356 26.23 -27.53 5.41
CA LEU A 356 27.50 -26.95 4.98
C LEU A 356 28.49 -28.06 4.59
N ASP A 357 28.69 -28.26 3.29
CA ASP A 357 29.73 -29.14 2.74
C ASP A 357 30.84 -28.28 2.11
N LEU A 358 31.89 -28.03 2.89
CA LEU A 358 33.06 -27.26 2.45
C LEU A 358 33.79 -27.93 1.29
N ASP A 359 33.81 -29.26 1.22
CA ASP A 359 34.46 -29.98 0.14
C ASP A 359 33.68 -29.86 -1.16
N ALA A 360 32.34 -29.88 -1.11
CA ALA A 360 31.48 -29.62 -2.27
C ALA A 360 31.66 -28.19 -2.80
N LEU A 361 31.66 -27.19 -1.92
CA LEU A 361 31.92 -25.79 -2.29
C LEU A 361 33.26 -25.65 -3.03
N LEU A 362 34.29 -26.31 -2.53
CA LEU A 362 35.62 -26.30 -3.15
C LEU A 362 35.67 -27.09 -4.48
N ARG A 363 34.76 -28.03 -4.74
CA ARG A 363 34.70 -28.80 -6.01
C ARG A 363 34.01 -28.04 -7.15
N ASP A 364 32.98 -27.25 -6.88
CA ASP A 364 32.12 -26.61 -7.88
C ASP A 364 32.68 -25.30 -8.49
N GLY A 365 34.01 -25.21 -8.63
CA GLY A 365 34.68 -24.06 -9.27
C GLY A 365 35.12 -22.93 -8.33
N VAL A 366 34.72 -22.97 -7.04
CA VAL A 366 35.22 -22.01 -6.04
C VAL A 366 36.72 -22.19 -5.80
N LYS A 367 37.30 -23.38 -5.99
CA LYS A 367 38.78 -23.58 -5.89
C LYS A 367 39.60 -22.68 -6.82
N ALA A 368 39.10 -22.38 -8.03
CA ALA A 368 39.83 -21.54 -8.98
C ALA A 368 39.82 -20.06 -8.58
N VAL A 369 38.70 -19.59 -8.00
CA VAL A 369 38.53 -18.21 -7.52
C VAL A 369 39.10 -18.03 -6.11
N ALA A 370 39.06 -19.05 -5.26
CA ALA A 370 39.60 -19.04 -3.90
C ALA A 370 41.14 -18.98 -3.84
N ASN A 371 41.82 -19.47 -4.87
CA ASN A 371 43.29 -19.41 -4.96
C ASN A 371 43.80 -18.06 -5.50
N ASP A 372 42.91 -17.17 -5.98
CA ASP A 372 43.25 -15.81 -6.38
C ASP A 372 42.26 -14.82 -5.72
N PRO A 373 42.61 -14.28 -4.54
CA PRO A 373 41.78 -13.32 -3.83
C PRO A 373 41.42 -12.06 -4.66
N ASN A 374 42.26 -11.66 -5.62
CA ASN A 374 41.96 -10.53 -6.49
C ASN A 374 40.84 -10.88 -7.47
N ALA A 375 40.90 -12.07 -8.08
CA ALA A 375 39.81 -12.56 -8.93
C ALA A 375 38.51 -12.75 -8.14
N ALA A 376 38.59 -13.24 -6.90
CA ALA A 376 37.43 -13.36 -6.01
C ALA A 376 36.78 -12.00 -5.71
N LEU A 377 37.60 -11.00 -5.35
CA LEU A 377 37.13 -9.65 -5.10
C LEU A 377 36.47 -9.04 -6.34
N LEU A 378 37.08 -9.18 -7.51
CA LEU A 378 36.50 -8.67 -8.76
C LEU A 378 35.18 -9.37 -9.12
N ALA A 379 35.08 -10.68 -8.90
CA ALA A 379 33.84 -11.44 -9.11
C ALA A 379 32.73 -10.97 -8.15
N LEU A 380 33.05 -10.73 -6.88
CA LEU A 380 32.12 -10.18 -5.89
C LEU A 380 31.66 -8.77 -6.30
N LEU A 381 32.58 -7.88 -6.66
CA LEU A 381 32.26 -6.51 -7.09
C LEU A 381 31.44 -6.47 -8.40
N ALA A 382 31.60 -7.46 -9.26
CA ALA A 382 30.83 -7.61 -10.50
C ALA A 382 29.43 -8.21 -10.29
N SER A 383 29.19 -8.90 -9.17
CA SER A 383 27.87 -9.49 -8.87
C SER A 383 26.81 -8.39 -8.78
N PRO A 384 25.69 -8.47 -9.55
CA PRO A 384 24.64 -7.46 -9.52
C PRO A 384 24.09 -7.13 -8.13
N THR A 385 24.06 -8.11 -7.22
CA THR A 385 23.60 -7.93 -5.83
C THR A 385 24.57 -7.07 -5.01
N ILE A 386 25.88 -7.15 -5.27
CA ILE A 386 26.92 -6.39 -4.54
C ILE A 386 27.30 -5.08 -5.26
N ALA A 387 27.29 -5.10 -6.60
CA ALA A 387 27.71 -4.01 -7.45
C ALA A 387 26.98 -2.70 -7.15
N SER A 388 27.57 -1.58 -7.58
CA SER A 388 27.02 -0.25 -7.36
C SER A 388 25.59 -0.12 -7.91
N LYS A 389 24.67 0.33 -7.06
CA LYS A 389 23.26 0.62 -7.41
C LYS A 389 23.07 2.04 -7.96
N LYS A 390 24.16 2.73 -8.32
CA LYS A 390 24.16 4.13 -8.77
C LYS A 390 23.24 4.41 -9.96
N TRP A 391 23.08 3.47 -10.89
CA TRP A 391 22.14 3.61 -12.01
C TRP A 391 20.70 3.76 -11.53
N ILE A 392 20.33 3.07 -10.45
CA ILE A 392 18.98 3.06 -9.88
C ILE A 392 18.74 4.38 -9.14
N TYR A 393 19.57 4.68 -8.14
CA TYR A 393 19.36 5.86 -7.31
C TYR A 393 19.47 7.18 -8.09
N ARG A 394 20.24 7.25 -9.18
CA ARG A 394 20.28 8.48 -10.03
C ARG A 394 18.95 8.84 -10.69
N GLN A 395 18.00 7.91 -10.73
CA GLN A 395 16.67 8.15 -11.30
C GLN A 395 15.71 8.72 -10.27
N TYR A 396 15.99 8.53 -8.98
CA TYR A 396 15.20 9.07 -7.89
C TYR A 396 15.66 10.48 -7.54
N ASP A 397 14.73 11.32 -7.13
CA ASP A 397 15.03 12.56 -6.44
C ASP A 397 15.52 12.27 -5.01
N HIS A 398 16.46 13.09 -4.55
CA HIS A 398 17.02 13.06 -3.19
C HIS A 398 17.08 14.45 -2.54
N MET A 399 16.66 15.49 -3.27
CA MET A 399 16.94 16.89 -2.92
C MET A 399 15.68 17.71 -2.67
N VAL A 400 14.51 17.25 -3.12
CA VAL A 400 13.25 17.95 -2.88
C VAL A 400 13.05 18.11 -1.37
N ARG A 401 12.67 19.34 -0.96
CA ARG A 401 12.57 19.85 0.41
C ARG A 401 13.89 20.17 1.12
N THR A 402 15.04 19.94 0.50
CA THR A 402 16.39 20.32 1.00
C THR A 402 16.70 19.87 2.43
N ASN A 403 16.09 18.76 2.88
CA ASN A 403 16.17 18.24 4.24
C ASN A 403 16.80 16.83 4.32
N THR A 404 17.29 16.30 3.19
CA THR A 404 18.06 15.06 3.13
C THR A 404 19.54 15.36 3.41
N ILE A 405 20.06 14.87 4.54
CA ILE A 405 21.47 15.07 4.93
C ILE A 405 22.36 13.98 4.33
N ASN A 406 21.96 12.71 4.48
CA ASN A 406 22.68 11.58 3.89
C ASN A 406 22.02 11.19 2.57
N LEU A 407 22.73 11.39 1.46
CA LEU A 407 22.29 10.99 0.13
C LEU A 407 22.54 9.49 -0.09
N PRO A 408 21.76 8.82 -0.95
CA PRO A 408 21.96 7.40 -1.22
C PRO A 408 23.37 7.09 -1.74
N GLY A 409 23.88 5.90 -1.39
CA GLY A 409 25.23 5.46 -1.73
C GLY A 409 26.33 5.88 -0.74
N HIS A 410 25.97 6.56 0.36
CA HIS A 410 26.92 6.99 1.41
C HIS A 410 26.86 6.12 2.69
N GLY A 411 26.48 4.84 2.59
CA GLY A 411 26.54 3.86 3.69
C GLY A 411 25.28 3.73 4.54
N ALA A 412 24.30 4.62 4.35
CA ALA A 412 22.94 4.48 4.85
C ALA A 412 21.97 4.81 3.71
N GLY A 413 21.79 3.86 2.80
CA GLY A 413 20.92 3.99 1.63
C GLY A 413 20.98 2.78 0.73
#